data_AF-A0A974VY11-F1
#
_entry.id   AF-A0A974VY11-F1
#
_cell.length_a   1.000
_cell.length_b   1.000
_cell.length_c   1.000
_cell.angle_alpha   90.00
_cell.angle_beta   90.00
_cell.angle_gamma   90.00
#
_symmetry.space_group_name_H-M   'P 1'
#
loop_
_entity.id
_entity.type
_entity.pdbx_description
1 polymer ?
#
loop_
_entity_poly.entity_id
_entity_poly.type
_entity_poly.pdbx_seq_one_letter_code
_entity_poly.pdbx_strand_id
1 'polypeptide(L)'
;MKYPLTIGTMALVLSSHGAGAVTLHFDYSYDGGFFSGANQARRSTLEAAGEYFSQRLTDSLNAIDSGGVNQLNASIKRPDTGADLTLGADYRVAANTLTVYVGGRNLGGNSLGSGGPGGYDASGTQEFVDNVAGRGQPGALTSPKTDFAPWGGAIAFDADSSWYFDTDTATRESFSGFDFYSVAIHELGHVLGIGSANSWSRWVAGGQFTGPESTSVNGGNILLSADGGHWHSGQTSTVGGQGSLETAMDPEVIAGVRKTFTDLDWAVLKDIGWDVAAVPPPTAVPVPGQALSFLAVIMAWVGRNLIRRRD
;
A
#
# COMPACT_ATOMS: atom_id res chain seq x y z
N MET A 1 -58.44 -12.12 -18.70
CA MET A 1 -57.14 -12.34 -18.02
C MET A 1 -56.17 -11.29 -18.51
N LYS A 2 -55.76 -10.34 -17.66
CA LYS A 2 -54.74 -9.35 -17.95
C LYS A 2 -53.60 -9.59 -16.94
N TYR A 3 -52.45 -10.04 -17.41
CA TYR A 3 -51.22 -10.11 -16.60
C TYR A 3 -50.49 -8.76 -16.74
N PRO A 4 -50.16 -8.06 -15.65
CA PRO A 4 -49.27 -6.91 -15.76
C PRO A 4 -47.83 -7.38 -15.94
N LEU A 5 -47.15 -6.77 -16.91
CA LEU A 5 -45.74 -6.96 -17.21
C LEU A 5 -44.94 -6.12 -16.20
N THR A 6 -44.25 -6.76 -15.25
CA THR A 6 -43.36 -6.08 -14.32
C THR A 6 -42.01 -5.88 -15.01
N ILE A 7 -41.70 -4.66 -15.42
CA ILE A 7 -40.37 -4.28 -15.91
C ILE A 7 -39.47 -4.15 -14.68
N GLY A 8 -38.60 -5.13 -14.46
CA GLY A 8 -37.56 -5.05 -13.44
C GLY A 8 -36.46 -4.11 -13.91
N THR A 9 -36.39 -2.92 -13.33
CA THR A 9 -35.27 -1.99 -13.54
C THR A 9 -34.04 -2.58 -12.87
N MET A 10 -33.11 -3.11 -13.65
CA MET A 10 -31.81 -3.55 -13.18
C MET A 10 -30.96 -2.29 -12.96
N ALA A 11 -30.77 -1.88 -11.70
CA ALA A 11 -29.89 -0.76 -11.36
C ALA A 11 -28.43 -1.23 -11.48
N LEU A 12 -27.75 -0.77 -12.53
CA LEU A 12 -26.30 -0.94 -12.67
C LEU A 12 -25.62 -0.01 -11.65
N VAL A 13 -25.10 -0.59 -10.56
CA VAL A 13 -24.24 0.13 -9.62
C VAL A 13 -22.87 0.24 -10.25
N LEU A 14 -22.57 1.42 -10.82
CA LEU A 14 -21.21 1.79 -11.22
C LEU A 14 -20.46 2.25 -9.97
N SER A 15 -19.64 1.37 -9.41
CA SER A 15 -18.66 1.76 -8.40
C SER A 15 -17.60 2.63 -9.08
N SER A 16 -17.62 3.94 -8.81
CA SER A 16 -16.53 4.84 -9.22
C SER A 16 -15.31 4.53 -8.36
N HIS A 17 -14.47 3.60 -8.82
CA HIS A 17 -13.13 3.45 -8.26
C HIS A 17 -12.35 4.70 -8.68
N GLY A 18 -11.77 5.42 -7.72
CA GLY A 18 -10.79 6.45 -8.02
C GLY A 18 -9.72 5.82 -8.90
N ALA A 19 -9.45 6.38 -10.07
CA ALA A 19 -8.41 5.87 -10.93
C ALA A 19 -7.06 6.20 -10.28
N GLY A 20 -6.42 5.18 -9.71
CA GLY A 20 -5.03 5.22 -9.32
C GLY A 20 -4.15 5.72 -10.46
N ALA A 21 -3.30 6.71 -10.20
CA ALA A 21 -2.39 7.25 -11.21
C ALA A 21 -1.05 6.52 -11.18
N VAL A 22 -0.53 6.20 -9.99
CA VAL A 22 0.80 5.60 -9.80
C VAL A 22 0.74 4.08 -9.90
N THR A 23 1.57 3.49 -10.75
CA THR A 23 1.74 2.04 -10.95
C THR A 23 3.02 1.55 -10.28
N LEU A 24 2.92 0.50 -9.47
CA LEU A 24 4.08 -0.25 -8.98
C LEU A 24 4.36 -1.40 -9.96
N HIS A 25 5.39 -1.23 -10.80
CA HIS A 25 5.78 -2.24 -11.78
C HIS A 25 6.88 -3.12 -11.20
N PHE A 26 6.58 -4.41 -11.01
CA PHE A 26 7.55 -5.36 -10.50
C PHE A 26 8.43 -5.94 -11.62
N ASP A 27 9.73 -5.75 -11.48
CA ASP A 27 10.73 -6.33 -12.37
C ASP A 27 11.38 -7.57 -11.72
N TYR A 28 11.26 -8.71 -12.39
CA TYR A 28 11.72 -10.02 -11.89
C TYR A 28 13.06 -10.45 -12.52
N SER A 29 13.77 -9.55 -13.21
CA SER A 29 15.02 -9.90 -13.94
C SER A 29 16.17 -10.33 -13.03
N TYR A 30 16.13 -9.92 -11.76
CA TYR A 30 17.08 -10.31 -10.72
C TYR A 30 16.44 -11.23 -9.67
N ASP A 31 15.41 -11.98 -10.05
CA ASP A 31 14.85 -13.05 -9.22
C ASP A 31 15.73 -14.31 -9.30
N GLY A 32 16.18 -14.79 -8.13
CA GLY A 32 17.01 -15.99 -7.99
C GLY A 32 16.24 -17.32 -7.93
N GLY A 33 14.92 -17.30 -8.20
CA GLY A 33 14.06 -18.49 -8.10
C GLY A 33 12.86 -18.33 -7.17
N PHE A 34 12.73 -17.20 -6.47
CA PHE A 34 11.65 -16.96 -5.53
C PHE A 34 10.32 -16.68 -6.23
N PHE A 35 10.34 -16.12 -7.44
CA PHE A 35 9.16 -15.79 -8.25
C PHE A 35 9.17 -16.44 -9.64
N SER A 36 10.02 -17.44 -9.89
CA SER A 36 10.18 -18.06 -11.21
C SER A 36 10.04 -19.58 -11.17
N GLY A 37 9.92 -20.20 -12.35
CA GLY A 37 9.68 -21.63 -12.48
C GLY A 37 8.41 -22.08 -11.74
N ALA A 38 8.55 -23.07 -10.85
CA ALA A 38 7.44 -23.59 -10.05
C ALA A 38 6.82 -22.55 -9.09
N ASN A 39 7.53 -21.45 -8.82
CA ASN A 39 7.11 -20.40 -7.90
C ASN A 39 6.44 -19.20 -8.59
N GLN A 40 6.21 -19.27 -9.92
CA GLN A 40 5.65 -18.15 -10.70
C GLN A 40 4.30 -17.65 -10.15
N ALA A 41 3.48 -18.55 -9.57
CA ALA A 41 2.19 -18.18 -9.01
C ALA A 41 2.30 -17.15 -7.85
N ARG A 42 3.44 -17.05 -7.15
CA ARG A 42 3.63 -16.09 -6.05
C ARG A 42 3.55 -14.64 -6.52
N ARG A 43 3.80 -14.39 -7.82
CA ARG A 43 3.71 -13.05 -8.40
C ARG A 43 2.33 -12.45 -8.20
N SER A 44 1.24 -13.23 -8.33
CA SER A 44 -0.11 -12.68 -8.19
C SER A 44 -0.35 -12.04 -6.82
N THR A 45 0.20 -12.61 -5.74
CA THR A 45 0.08 -12.03 -4.40
C THR A 45 0.88 -10.73 -4.27
N LEU A 46 2.06 -10.63 -4.92
CA LEU A 46 2.85 -9.40 -4.96
C LEU A 46 2.18 -8.31 -5.83
N GLU A 47 1.68 -8.69 -7.01
CA GLU A 47 0.92 -7.77 -7.88
C GLU A 47 -0.31 -7.22 -7.14
N ALA A 48 -1.05 -8.06 -6.41
CA ALA A 48 -2.17 -7.62 -5.59
C ALA A 48 -1.77 -6.61 -4.50
N ALA A 49 -0.60 -6.80 -3.87
CA ALA A 49 -0.06 -5.84 -2.92
C ALA A 49 0.30 -4.50 -3.60
N GLY A 50 0.84 -4.56 -4.83
CA GLY A 50 1.09 -3.36 -5.64
C GLY A 50 -0.19 -2.62 -6.02
N GLU A 51 -1.19 -3.34 -6.52
CA GLU A 51 -2.51 -2.81 -6.87
C GLU A 51 -3.19 -2.14 -5.68
N TYR A 52 -3.04 -2.69 -4.48
CA TYR A 52 -3.58 -2.11 -3.24
C TYR A 52 -3.09 -0.67 -3.00
N PHE A 53 -1.81 -0.38 -3.28
CA PHE A 53 -1.29 0.99 -3.24
C PHE A 53 -1.73 1.81 -4.45
N SER A 54 -1.58 1.24 -5.65
CA SER A 54 -1.91 1.93 -6.89
C SER A 54 -3.34 2.45 -6.92
N GLN A 55 -4.32 1.74 -6.32
CA GLN A 55 -5.71 2.19 -6.23
C GLN A 55 -5.90 3.53 -5.48
N ARG A 56 -4.94 3.95 -4.67
CA ARG A 56 -5.07 5.15 -3.81
C ARG A 56 -4.03 6.22 -4.07
N LEU A 57 -2.90 5.91 -4.70
CA LEU A 57 -1.89 6.89 -5.06
C LEU A 57 -2.31 7.65 -6.32
N THR A 58 -2.45 8.96 -6.20
CA THR A 58 -3.03 9.83 -7.25
C THR A 58 -2.04 10.84 -7.83
N ASP A 59 -0.78 10.79 -7.38
CA ASP A 59 0.30 11.61 -7.89
C ASP A 59 0.50 11.45 -9.41
N SER A 60 0.84 12.55 -10.06
CA SER A 60 1.34 12.55 -11.44
C SER A 60 2.86 12.66 -11.42
N LEU A 61 3.55 11.59 -11.80
CA LEU A 61 5.02 11.52 -11.84
C LEU A 61 5.51 11.62 -13.28
N ASN A 62 6.44 12.53 -13.53
CA ASN A 62 7.11 12.61 -14.83
C ASN A 62 7.91 11.33 -15.12
N ALA A 63 8.03 11.01 -16.40
CA ALA A 63 8.98 10.01 -16.87
C ALA A 63 10.42 10.48 -16.61
N ILE A 64 11.35 9.53 -16.49
CA ILE A 64 12.79 9.78 -16.53
C ILE A 64 13.32 9.14 -17.82
N ASP A 65 13.73 9.99 -18.76
CA ASP A 65 14.25 9.58 -20.05
C ASP A 65 15.73 9.98 -20.19
N SER A 66 16.63 9.02 -19.95
CA SER A 66 18.07 9.19 -20.17
C SER A 66 18.39 9.24 -21.66
N GLY A 67 19.28 10.15 -22.08
CA GLY A 67 19.69 10.27 -23.48
C GLY A 67 20.55 11.52 -23.74
N GLY A 68 21.42 11.42 -24.75
CA GLY A 68 22.36 12.49 -25.06
C GLY A 68 23.26 12.80 -23.86
N VAL A 69 23.26 14.05 -23.39
CA VAL A 69 24.03 14.46 -22.20
C VAL A 69 23.40 14.07 -20.88
N ASN A 70 22.12 13.65 -20.89
CA ASN A 70 21.37 13.28 -19.69
C ASN A 70 21.56 11.80 -19.36
N GLN A 71 22.04 11.50 -18.16
CA GLN A 71 22.40 10.16 -17.74
C GLN A 71 21.89 9.90 -16.32
N LEU A 72 21.13 8.82 -16.15
CA LEU A 72 20.71 8.29 -14.85
C LEU A 72 21.47 6.99 -14.57
N ASN A 73 22.29 6.98 -13.53
CA ASN A 73 22.87 5.75 -12.99
C ASN A 73 22.06 5.33 -11.76
N ALA A 74 20.95 4.62 -11.99
CA ALA A 74 20.14 4.06 -10.91
C ALA A 74 20.86 2.86 -10.26
N SER A 75 20.73 2.71 -8.95
CA SER A 75 21.38 1.63 -8.20
C SER A 75 20.46 0.96 -7.19
N ILE A 76 20.66 -0.34 -7.00
CA ILE A 76 19.92 -1.19 -6.06
C ILE A 76 20.85 -2.19 -5.39
N LYS A 77 20.41 -2.76 -4.28
CA LYS A 77 20.91 -4.07 -3.83
C LYS A 77 20.11 -5.14 -4.53
N ARG A 78 20.79 -6.03 -5.27
CA ARG A 78 20.14 -7.11 -6.00
C ARG A 78 19.31 -7.98 -5.07
N PRO A 79 18.04 -8.25 -5.39
CA PRO A 79 17.17 -8.98 -4.47
C PRO A 79 17.58 -10.44 -4.28
N ASP A 80 18.17 -11.09 -5.28
CA ASP A 80 18.65 -12.48 -5.22
C ASP A 80 19.98 -12.71 -4.48
N THR A 81 20.84 -11.69 -4.39
CA THR A 81 22.24 -11.87 -3.93
C THR A 81 22.67 -10.87 -2.88
N GLY A 82 21.98 -9.73 -2.77
CA GLY A 82 22.37 -8.62 -1.90
C GLY A 82 23.55 -7.78 -2.41
N ALA A 83 24.12 -8.14 -3.56
CA ALA A 83 25.21 -7.40 -4.19
C ALA A 83 24.71 -6.04 -4.72
N ASP A 84 25.55 -5.01 -4.63
CA ASP A 84 25.25 -3.72 -5.25
C ASP A 84 25.24 -3.85 -6.77
N LEU A 85 24.26 -3.21 -7.41
CA LEU A 85 24.08 -3.18 -8.86
C LEU A 85 23.72 -1.77 -9.31
N THR A 86 24.43 -1.30 -10.34
CA THR A 86 24.03 -0.13 -11.12
C THR A 86 23.33 -0.61 -12.39
N LEU A 87 22.11 -0.14 -12.65
CA LEU A 87 21.25 -0.57 -13.76
C LEU A 87 21.70 -0.02 -15.14
N GLY A 88 22.75 0.80 -15.15
CA GLY A 88 23.35 1.39 -16.36
C GLY A 88 22.87 2.80 -16.63
N ALA A 89 23.62 3.54 -17.48
CA ALA A 89 23.43 4.97 -17.71
C ALA A 89 22.20 5.31 -18.60
N ASP A 90 21.76 4.35 -19.41
CA ASP A 90 20.56 4.46 -20.27
C ASP A 90 19.27 4.03 -19.55
N TYR A 91 19.30 3.84 -18.23
CA TYR A 91 18.12 3.44 -17.47
C TYR A 91 17.03 4.51 -17.57
N ARG A 92 15.78 4.05 -17.75
CA ARG A 92 14.60 4.90 -17.94
C ARG A 92 13.48 4.41 -17.07
N VAL A 93 12.62 5.34 -16.67
CA VAL A 93 11.40 5.04 -15.91
C VAL A 93 10.22 5.74 -16.57
N ALA A 94 9.16 5.00 -16.85
CA ALA A 94 7.95 5.56 -17.43
C ALA A 94 7.27 6.55 -16.47
N ALA A 95 6.47 7.46 -17.03
CA ALA A 95 5.61 8.33 -16.23
C ALA A 95 4.70 7.51 -15.33
N ASN A 96 4.38 8.07 -14.15
CA ASN A 96 3.51 7.47 -13.14
C ASN A 96 3.89 6.03 -12.72
N THR A 97 5.14 5.62 -12.93
CA THR A 97 5.59 4.25 -12.64
C THR A 97 6.74 4.29 -11.64
N LEU A 98 6.70 3.40 -10.64
CA LEU A 98 7.87 3.03 -9.83
C LEU A 98 8.26 1.61 -10.24
N THR A 99 9.50 1.42 -10.68
CA THR A 99 10.01 0.08 -11.01
C THR A 99 10.65 -0.54 -9.79
N VAL A 100 10.10 -1.67 -9.32
CA VAL A 100 10.56 -2.36 -8.11
C VAL A 100 11.17 -3.70 -8.51
N TYR A 101 12.47 -3.84 -8.35
CA TYR A 101 13.17 -5.10 -8.62
C TYR A 101 12.97 -6.07 -7.48
N VAL A 102 12.44 -7.25 -7.77
CA VAL A 102 12.00 -8.20 -6.73
C VAL A 102 12.61 -9.58 -6.92
N GLY A 103 12.80 -10.26 -5.79
CA GLY A 103 13.41 -11.58 -5.72
C GLY A 103 13.46 -12.07 -4.29
N GLY A 104 14.16 -13.17 -4.07
CA GLY A 104 14.39 -13.69 -2.73
C GLY A 104 15.79 -14.26 -2.57
N ARG A 105 16.27 -14.19 -1.33
CA ARG A 105 17.55 -14.74 -0.87
C ARG A 105 17.44 -15.03 0.61
N ASN A 106 18.36 -15.80 1.19
CA ASN A 106 18.45 -15.89 2.64
C ASN A 106 18.87 -14.52 3.21
N LEU A 107 18.01 -13.89 4.01
CA LEU A 107 18.29 -12.59 4.65
C LEU A 107 18.99 -12.74 6.00
N GLY A 108 18.88 -13.93 6.60
CA GLY A 108 19.42 -14.23 7.92
C GLY A 108 18.65 -13.54 9.06
N GLY A 109 18.89 -14.01 10.28
CA GLY A 109 18.19 -13.49 11.46
C GLY A 109 16.68 -13.68 11.37
N ASN A 110 15.93 -12.63 11.75
CA ASN A 110 14.46 -12.63 11.79
C ASN A 110 13.84 -11.73 10.71
N SER A 111 14.62 -11.28 9.71
CA SER A 111 14.13 -10.43 8.63
C SER A 111 13.39 -11.27 7.60
N LEU A 112 12.12 -10.97 7.36
CA LEU A 112 11.29 -11.63 6.36
C LEU A 112 11.34 -10.93 5.00
N GLY A 113 11.62 -9.64 5.03
CA GLY A 113 11.75 -8.78 3.86
C GLY A 113 12.79 -7.69 4.10
N SER A 114 13.31 -7.17 3.00
CA SER A 114 14.16 -5.98 2.98
C SER A 114 13.91 -5.22 1.69
N GLY A 115 13.17 -4.13 1.83
CA GLY A 115 12.72 -3.26 0.76
C GLY A 115 13.10 -1.81 1.01
N GLY A 116 13.18 -1.05 -0.08
CA GLY A 116 13.45 0.39 0.01
C GLY A 116 13.65 1.04 -1.34
N PRO A 117 13.71 2.38 -1.37
CA PRO A 117 13.96 3.11 -2.60
C PRO A 117 15.37 2.84 -3.11
N GLY A 118 15.53 2.87 -4.44
CA GLY A 118 16.83 2.74 -5.08
C GLY A 118 17.65 4.02 -4.97
N GLY A 119 18.97 3.86 -4.98
CA GLY A 119 19.90 4.98 -5.12
C GLY A 119 19.96 5.49 -6.56
N TYR A 120 20.58 6.65 -6.75
CA TYR A 120 20.91 7.14 -8.08
C TYR A 120 22.05 8.15 -8.05
N ASP A 121 22.73 8.27 -9.19
CA ASP A 121 23.52 9.43 -9.59
C ASP A 121 22.95 9.97 -10.91
N ALA A 122 22.72 11.28 -10.99
CA ALA A 122 22.18 11.94 -12.18
C ALA A 122 23.15 13.01 -12.71
N SER A 123 23.28 13.09 -14.03
CA SER A 123 24.07 14.13 -14.71
C SER A 123 23.42 14.55 -16.02
N GLY A 124 23.77 15.75 -16.49
CA GLY A 124 23.20 16.33 -17.71
C GLY A 124 22.75 17.77 -17.48
N THR A 125 21.59 18.13 -18.04
CA THR A 125 20.98 19.44 -17.77
C THR A 125 20.44 19.52 -16.35
N GLN A 126 20.37 20.73 -15.78
CA GLN A 126 19.79 20.93 -14.44
C GLN A 126 18.32 20.45 -14.39
N GLU A 127 17.56 20.73 -15.45
CA GLU A 127 16.17 20.25 -15.57
C GLU A 127 16.07 18.73 -15.48
N PHE A 128 17.01 18.00 -16.10
CA PHE A 128 17.03 16.53 -16.01
C PHE A 128 17.38 16.06 -14.60
N VAL A 129 18.40 16.65 -13.96
CA VAL A 129 18.79 16.31 -12.58
C VAL A 129 17.64 16.56 -11.61
N ASP A 130 16.95 17.70 -11.73
CA ASP A 130 15.77 18.03 -10.94
C ASP A 130 14.62 17.06 -11.21
N ASN A 131 14.42 16.65 -12.47
CA ASN A 131 13.41 15.66 -12.82
C ASN A 131 13.72 14.26 -12.29
N VAL A 132 14.98 13.82 -12.24
CA VAL A 132 15.34 12.56 -11.57
C VAL A 132 15.03 12.64 -10.08
N ALA A 133 15.33 13.77 -9.44
CA ALA A 133 15.19 13.94 -8.00
C ALA A 133 13.74 14.13 -7.53
N GLY A 134 12.91 14.79 -8.34
CA GLY A 134 11.55 15.16 -7.93
C GLY A 134 10.43 14.70 -8.87
N ARG A 135 10.73 14.26 -10.09
CA ARG A 135 9.76 13.74 -11.06
C ARG A 135 8.49 14.59 -11.21
N GLY A 136 8.65 15.91 -11.22
CA GLY A 136 7.55 16.86 -11.33
C GLY A 136 6.92 17.28 -9.99
N GLN A 137 7.38 16.72 -8.86
CA GLN A 137 6.96 17.08 -7.51
C GLN A 137 7.86 18.18 -6.92
N PRO A 138 7.40 19.43 -6.79
CA PRO A 138 8.26 20.54 -6.35
C PRO A 138 8.79 20.36 -4.93
N GLY A 139 8.01 19.74 -4.04
CA GLY A 139 8.42 19.51 -2.65
C GLY A 139 9.58 18.53 -2.51
N ALA A 140 9.88 17.74 -3.55
CA ALA A 140 11.02 16.84 -3.54
C ALA A 140 12.33 17.59 -3.81
N LEU A 141 12.26 18.86 -4.25
CA LEU A 141 13.42 19.72 -4.52
C LEU A 141 13.67 20.75 -3.40
N THR A 142 12.79 20.84 -2.40
CA THR A 142 12.95 21.80 -1.30
C THR A 142 13.96 21.34 -0.25
N SER A 143 14.33 22.26 0.65
CA SER A 143 15.14 21.97 1.85
C SER A 143 14.46 22.57 3.09
N PRO A 144 13.91 21.76 4.01
CA PRO A 144 13.82 20.29 3.94
C PRO A 144 12.89 19.83 2.81
N LYS A 145 13.09 18.60 2.30
CA LYS A 145 12.21 17.99 1.29
C LYS A 145 10.85 17.72 1.93
N THR A 146 9.77 18.19 1.33
CA THR A 146 8.40 17.93 1.81
C THR A 146 7.70 16.84 1.00
N ASP A 147 8.37 16.30 0.00
CA ASP A 147 7.81 15.35 -0.95
C ASP A 147 8.80 14.24 -1.28
N PHE A 148 8.30 13.14 -1.82
CA PHE A 148 9.07 11.97 -2.19
C PHE A 148 8.56 11.34 -3.48
N ALA A 149 9.42 11.33 -4.50
CA ALA A 149 9.08 10.84 -5.82
C ALA A 149 10.20 9.94 -6.38
N PRO A 150 10.41 8.74 -5.81
CA PRO A 150 11.49 7.86 -6.23
C PRO A 150 11.25 7.36 -7.66
N TRP A 151 12.33 6.98 -8.33
CA TRP A 151 12.24 6.27 -9.61
C TRP A 151 11.74 4.83 -9.43
N GLY A 152 11.96 4.25 -8.24
CA GLY A 152 11.72 2.85 -7.94
C GLY A 152 12.64 2.36 -6.83
N GLY A 153 12.87 1.05 -6.78
CA GLY A 153 13.70 0.44 -5.74
C GLY A 153 13.82 -1.07 -5.89
N ALA A 154 14.08 -1.76 -4.78
CA ALA A 154 14.15 -3.21 -4.77
C ALA A 154 13.58 -3.79 -3.48
N ILE A 155 13.08 -5.02 -3.55
CA ILE A 155 12.62 -5.80 -2.41
C ILE A 155 13.19 -7.21 -2.51
N ALA A 156 13.86 -7.65 -1.43
CA ALA A 156 14.24 -9.03 -1.23
C ALA A 156 13.35 -9.65 -0.16
N PHE A 157 12.80 -10.84 -0.44
CA PHE A 157 12.09 -11.65 0.55
C PHE A 157 12.99 -12.79 1.03
N ASP A 158 12.87 -13.14 2.31
CA ASP A 158 13.64 -14.24 2.89
C ASP A 158 13.23 -15.59 2.27
N ALA A 159 14.17 -16.23 1.58
CA ALA A 159 13.90 -17.46 0.85
C ALA A 159 13.68 -18.68 1.77
N ASP A 160 14.15 -18.61 3.02
CA ASP A 160 14.10 -19.73 3.99
C ASP A 160 12.89 -19.65 4.93
N SER A 161 12.09 -18.60 4.81
CA SER A 161 10.90 -18.38 5.63
C SER A 161 9.74 -19.30 5.23
N SER A 162 8.96 -19.70 6.24
CA SER A 162 7.73 -20.47 6.05
C SER A 162 6.59 -19.56 5.60
N TRP A 163 6.48 -19.34 4.29
CA TRP A 163 5.51 -18.42 3.70
C TRP A 163 4.12 -19.02 3.52
N TYR A 164 3.12 -18.20 3.82
CA TYR A 164 1.77 -18.32 3.32
C TYR A 164 1.59 -17.40 2.10
N PHE A 165 1.18 -17.98 0.97
CA PHE A 165 0.81 -17.23 -0.23
C PHE A 165 -0.69 -17.31 -0.41
N ASP A 166 -1.35 -16.19 -0.17
CA ASP A 166 -2.79 -16.08 -0.32
C ASP A 166 -3.17 -16.07 -1.81
N THR A 167 -4.17 -16.89 -2.15
CA THR A 167 -4.76 -16.96 -3.48
C THR A 167 -5.92 -15.96 -3.67
N ASP A 168 -6.46 -15.41 -2.58
CA ASP A 168 -7.50 -14.38 -2.58
C ASP A 168 -7.32 -13.41 -1.40
N THR A 169 -6.62 -12.30 -1.66
CA THR A 169 -6.29 -11.30 -0.63
C THR A 169 -7.50 -10.54 -0.07
N ALA A 170 -8.69 -10.73 -0.65
CA ALA A 170 -9.93 -10.16 -0.15
C ALA A 170 -10.57 -11.00 0.98
N THR A 171 -10.16 -12.26 1.16
CA THR A 171 -10.64 -13.11 2.24
C THR A 171 -9.76 -13.05 3.48
N ARG A 172 -10.29 -13.53 4.59
CA ARG A 172 -9.56 -13.66 5.86
C ARG A 172 -9.79 -15.04 6.43
N GLU A 173 -9.09 -15.99 5.86
CA GLU A 173 -8.99 -17.37 6.30
C GLU A 173 -7.94 -17.54 7.40
N SER A 174 -8.00 -18.68 8.10
CA SER A 174 -6.92 -19.09 8.99
C SER A 174 -5.84 -19.78 8.17
N PHE A 175 -4.59 -19.41 8.40
CA PHE A 175 -3.42 -19.96 7.74
C PHE A 175 -2.26 -20.16 8.72
N SER A 176 -1.23 -20.87 8.28
CA SER A 176 0.02 -21.05 9.02
C SER A 176 1.19 -20.47 8.24
N GLY A 177 2.26 -20.10 8.95
CA GLY A 177 3.40 -19.40 8.35
C GLY A 177 3.22 -17.88 8.30
N PHE A 178 4.24 -17.18 7.81
CA PHE A 178 4.21 -15.74 7.64
C PHE A 178 3.44 -15.36 6.39
N ASP A 179 2.52 -14.42 6.51
CA ASP A 179 1.72 -13.95 5.39
C ASP A 179 2.55 -13.11 4.43
N PHE A 180 2.78 -13.62 3.22
CA PHE A 180 3.58 -12.93 2.21
C PHE A 180 2.97 -11.59 1.80
N TYR A 181 1.63 -11.52 1.71
CA TYR A 181 0.93 -10.28 1.37
C TYR A 181 1.22 -9.17 2.39
N SER A 182 1.14 -9.48 3.69
CA SER A 182 1.47 -8.54 4.77
C SER A 182 2.90 -8.01 4.67
N VAL A 183 3.88 -8.89 4.43
CA VAL A 183 5.28 -8.48 4.30
C VAL A 183 5.47 -7.66 3.02
N ALA A 184 4.86 -8.04 1.90
CA ALA A 184 4.94 -7.25 0.66
C ALA A 184 4.37 -5.84 0.85
N ILE A 185 3.25 -5.69 1.55
CA ILE A 185 2.66 -4.39 1.89
C ILE A 185 3.62 -3.55 2.76
N HIS A 186 4.26 -4.17 3.75
CA HIS A 186 5.27 -3.52 4.60
C HIS A 186 6.46 -3.01 3.78
N GLU A 187 7.09 -3.88 2.99
CA GLU A 187 8.26 -3.52 2.19
C GLU A 187 7.95 -2.48 1.11
N LEU A 188 6.75 -2.51 0.53
CA LEU A 188 6.28 -1.46 -0.39
C LEU A 188 6.13 -0.11 0.33
N GLY A 189 5.71 -0.10 1.60
CA GLY A 189 5.72 1.11 2.42
C GLY A 189 7.11 1.73 2.53
N HIS A 190 8.15 0.91 2.70
CA HIS A 190 9.54 1.38 2.66
C HIS A 190 9.96 1.89 1.28
N VAL A 191 9.60 1.21 0.19
CA VAL A 191 9.84 1.70 -1.18
C VAL A 191 9.20 3.07 -1.41
N LEU A 192 8.02 3.30 -0.84
CA LEU A 192 7.30 4.58 -0.86
C LEU A 192 7.88 5.62 0.10
N GLY A 193 8.97 5.31 0.82
CA GLY A 193 9.75 6.29 1.58
C GLY A 193 9.52 6.31 3.08
N ILE A 194 8.61 5.47 3.60
CA ILE A 194 8.43 5.34 5.05
C ILE A 194 9.73 4.85 5.68
N GLY A 195 10.23 5.59 6.66
CA GLY A 195 11.46 5.28 7.38
C GLY A 195 12.77 5.69 6.70
N SER A 196 12.76 6.10 5.43
CA SER A 196 13.99 6.36 4.67
C SER A 196 14.02 7.68 3.89
N ALA A 197 12.86 8.23 3.52
CA ALA A 197 12.80 9.47 2.76
C ALA A 197 13.24 10.68 3.60
N ASN A 198 13.85 11.68 2.96
CA ASN A 198 14.14 12.94 3.64
C ASN A 198 12.86 13.66 4.11
N SER A 199 11.75 13.50 3.39
CA SER A 199 10.43 14.00 3.80
C SER A 199 9.82 13.23 4.97
N TRP A 200 10.29 12.01 5.25
CA TRP A 200 10.07 11.33 6.53
C TRP A 200 10.97 11.93 7.62
N SER A 201 12.29 11.99 7.39
CA SER A 201 13.26 12.37 8.43
C SER A 201 13.02 13.77 9.00
N ARG A 202 12.47 14.70 8.21
CA ARG A 202 12.13 16.05 8.71
C ARG A 202 11.06 16.07 9.81
N TRP A 203 10.28 15.01 9.92
CA TRP A 203 9.25 14.84 10.94
C TRP A 203 9.72 14.01 12.14
N VAL A 204 10.95 13.49 12.10
CA VAL A 204 11.53 12.70 13.20
C VAL A 204 12.22 13.62 14.20
N ALA A 205 11.72 13.62 15.43
CA ALA A 205 12.31 14.38 16.54
C ALA A 205 12.18 13.62 17.86
N GLY A 206 13.29 13.45 18.57
CA GLY A 206 13.29 12.82 19.91
C GLY A 206 12.71 11.40 19.95
N GLY A 207 12.98 10.58 18.92
CA GLY A 207 12.47 9.20 18.82
C GLY A 207 10.98 9.09 18.47
N GLN A 208 10.38 10.18 17.98
CA GLN A 208 8.98 10.22 17.60
C GLN A 208 8.81 10.78 16.19
N PHE A 209 7.73 10.37 15.53
CA PHE A 209 7.24 10.96 14.29
C PHE A 209 6.19 12.03 14.59
N THR A 210 6.29 13.18 13.91
CA THR A 210 5.53 14.40 14.22
C THR A 210 4.77 14.97 13.02
N GLY A 211 4.57 14.17 11.97
CA GLY A 211 3.81 14.58 10.79
C GLY A 211 2.35 14.94 11.14
N PRO A 212 1.80 16.06 10.63
CA PRO A 212 0.46 16.56 10.99
C PRO A 212 -0.68 15.58 10.68
N GLU A 213 -0.63 14.86 9.57
CA GLU A 213 -1.68 13.90 9.20
C GLU A 213 -1.64 12.68 10.13
N SER A 214 -0.44 12.12 10.35
CA SER A 214 -0.22 10.97 11.24
C SER A 214 -0.59 11.30 12.69
N THR A 215 -0.17 12.46 13.18
CA THR A 215 -0.50 12.91 14.54
C THR A 215 -1.99 13.15 14.73
N SER A 216 -2.69 13.65 13.70
CA SER A 216 -4.15 13.79 13.72
C SER A 216 -4.86 12.44 13.83
N VAL A 217 -4.39 11.41 13.11
CA VAL A 217 -4.97 10.06 13.16
C VAL A 217 -4.66 9.35 14.48
N ASN A 218 -3.43 9.50 14.98
CA ASN A 218 -2.98 8.83 16.20
C ASN A 218 -3.45 9.52 17.49
N GLY A 219 -3.84 10.81 17.42
CA GLY A 219 -4.16 11.63 18.59
C GLY A 219 -2.94 12.21 19.31
N GLY A 220 -1.79 12.25 18.64
CA GLY A 220 -0.51 12.74 19.17
C GLY A 220 0.69 12.17 18.41
N ASN A 221 1.89 12.58 18.80
CA ASN A 221 3.15 12.07 18.26
C ASN A 221 3.23 10.54 18.38
N ILE A 222 3.84 9.90 17.38
CA ILE A 222 3.94 8.45 17.30
C ILE A 222 5.34 8.05 17.75
N LEU A 223 5.46 7.08 18.65
CA LEU A 223 6.76 6.53 19.03
C LEU A 223 7.31 5.68 17.88
N LEU A 224 8.59 5.88 17.58
CA LEU A 224 9.31 5.06 16.62
C LEU A 224 10.03 3.91 17.33
N SER A 225 10.29 2.84 16.57
CA SER A 225 11.28 1.85 16.98
C SER A 225 12.68 2.48 17.10
N ALA A 226 13.63 1.75 17.68
CA ALA A 226 15.00 2.24 17.86
C ALA A 226 15.74 2.55 16.54
N ASP A 227 15.34 1.91 15.43
CA ASP A 227 15.90 2.17 14.11
C ASP A 227 15.38 3.48 13.47
N GLY A 228 14.29 4.05 13.99
CA GLY A 228 13.69 5.29 13.49
C GLY A 228 12.97 5.18 12.15
N GLY A 229 12.90 3.97 11.59
CA GLY A 229 12.26 3.63 10.31
C GLY A 229 10.91 2.93 10.44
N HIS A 230 10.57 2.45 11.63
CA HIS A 230 9.31 1.77 11.92
C HIS A 230 8.55 2.46 13.05
N TRP A 231 7.25 2.17 13.13
CA TRP A 231 6.50 2.42 14.36
C TRP A 231 7.04 1.56 15.50
N HIS A 232 6.79 1.98 16.74
CA HIS A 232 7.07 1.13 17.88
C HIS A 232 6.26 -0.18 17.81
N SER A 233 6.87 -1.29 18.22
CA SER A 233 6.22 -2.62 18.28
C SER A 233 4.88 -2.57 19.03
N GLY A 234 3.85 -3.18 18.44
CA GLY A 234 2.47 -3.16 18.90
C GLY A 234 1.70 -1.87 18.57
N GLN A 235 2.23 -0.95 17.76
CA GLN A 235 1.49 0.26 17.38
C GLN A 235 0.24 -0.13 16.59
N THR A 236 -0.92 0.39 17.00
CA THR A 236 -2.21 0.11 16.35
C THR A 236 -2.83 1.37 15.76
N SER A 237 -3.73 1.18 14.80
CA SER A 237 -4.60 2.22 14.25
C SER A 237 -5.88 1.59 13.68
N THR A 238 -6.82 2.43 13.27
CA THR A 238 -8.05 2.01 12.60
C THR A 238 -7.77 1.62 11.14
N VAL A 239 -8.69 0.90 10.52
CA VAL A 239 -8.73 0.69 9.07
C VAL A 239 -10.05 1.23 8.55
N GLY A 240 -10.02 2.28 7.72
CA GLY A 240 -11.24 2.93 7.24
C GLY A 240 -12.07 3.54 8.38
N GLY A 241 -11.41 4.02 9.44
CA GLY A 241 -12.03 4.56 10.66
C GLY A 241 -12.64 3.50 11.58
N GLN A 242 -12.37 2.20 11.35
CA GLN A 242 -12.97 1.10 12.09
C GLN A 242 -11.93 0.20 12.75
N GLY A 243 -12.29 -0.32 13.92
CA GLY A 243 -11.48 -1.30 14.66
C GLY A 243 -10.18 -0.74 15.22
N SER A 244 -9.31 -1.65 15.65
CA SER A 244 -7.94 -1.36 16.05
C SER A 244 -7.12 -2.56 15.61
N LEU A 245 -6.24 -2.32 14.65
CA LEU A 245 -5.37 -3.32 14.06
C LEU A 245 -3.93 -2.83 14.22
N GLU A 246 -3.02 -3.77 14.43
CA GLU A 246 -1.60 -3.48 14.43
C GLU A 246 -1.19 -2.96 13.05
N THR A 247 -0.42 -1.88 13.07
CA THR A 247 0.03 -1.17 11.88
C THR A 247 0.92 -2.06 11.01
N ALA A 248 0.85 -1.84 9.70
CA ALA A 248 1.67 -2.58 8.76
C ALA A 248 3.14 -2.21 8.90
N MET A 249 3.48 -0.95 9.21
CA MET A 249 4.86 -0.47 9.35
C MET A 249 5.44 -0.68 10.76
N ASP A 250 4.84 -1.57 11.54
CA ASP A 250 5.42 -2.16 12.73
C ASP A 250 6.52 -3.19 12.33
N PRO A 251 7.66 -3.27 13.05
CA PRO A 251 8.79 -4.12 12.66
C PRO A 251 8.56 -5.62 12.87
N GLU A 252 7.47 -6.04 13.50
CA GLU A 252 7.17 -7.43 13.82
C GLU A 252 5.98 -7.94 13.00
N VAL A 253 6.02 -9.20 12.60
CA VAL A 253 4.83 -9.90 12.10
C VAL A 253 4.84 -11.32 12.63
N ILE A 254 3.71 -11.75 13.16
CA ILE A 254 3.55 -13.07 13.75
C ILE A 254 2.96 -14.01 12.70
N ALA A 255 3.44 -15.26 12.66
CA ALA A 255 2.88 -16.27 11.78
C ALA A 255 1.36 -16.47 12.03
N GLY A 256 0.60 -16.66 10.95
CA GLY A 256 -0.86 -16.78 11.00
C GLY A 256 -1.62 -15.45 11.13
N VAL A 257 -0.92 -14.31 11.09
CA VAL A 257 -1.53 -12.98 11.19
C VAL A 257 -1.43 -12.22 9.86
N ARG A 258 -2.57 -11.74 9.36
CA ARG A 258 -2.69 -10.80 8.25
C ARG A 258 -2.68 -9.37 8.81
N LYS A 259 -1.67 -8.59 8.41
CA LYS A 259 -1.61 -7.14 8.54
C LYS A 259 -2.08 -6.47 7.24
N THR A 260 -2.58 -5.26 7.37
CA THR A 260 -2.93 -4.38 6.25
C THR A 260 -2.52 -2.97 6.62
N PHE A 261 -2.34 -2.11 5.62
CA PHE A 261 -2.04 -0.71 5.85
C PHE A 261 -3.22 -0.03 6.57
N THR A 262 -2.94 0.45 7.77
CA THR A 262 -3.91 1.14 8.63
C THR A 262 -4.04 2.61 8.25
N ASP A 263 -5.00 3.31 8.85
CA ASP A 263 -5.20 4.74 8.62
C ASP A 263 -3.96 5.56 9.01
N LEU A 264 -3.20 5.11 10.02
CA LEU A 264 -1.91 5.72 10.36
C LEU A 264 -0.86 5.51 9.26
N ASP A 265 -0.76 4.29 8.71
CA ASP A 265 0.19 3.99 7.64
C ASP A 265 -0.14 4.79 6.36
N TRP A 266 -1.42 5.02 6.07
CA TRP A 266 -1.84 5.90 4.98
C TRP A 266 -1.61 7.39 5.27
N ALA A 267 -1.78 7.83 6.52
CA ALA A 267 -1.56 9.22 6.91
C ALA A 267 -0.10 9.62 6.76
N VAL A 268 0.84 8.71 7.07
CA VAL A 268 2.26 9.04 6.90
C VAL A 268 2.65 9.20 5.43
N LEU A 269 2.03 8.47 4.50
CA LEU A 269 2.29 8.69 3.08
C LEU A 269 1.93 10.13 2.65
N LYS A 270 0.87 10.71 3.20
CA LYS A 270 0.55 12.13 2.98
C LYS A 270 1.57 13.07 3.61
N ASP A 271 2.02 12.79 4.83
CA ASP A 271 3.01 13.62 5.53
C ASP A 271 4.36 13.69 4.79
N ILE A 272 4.70 12.64 4.02
CA ILE A 272 5.93 12.56 3.24
C ILE A 272 5.77 12.97 1.77
N GLY A 273 4.56 13.38 1.38
CA GLY A 273 4.27 14.06 0.12
C GLY A 273 3.33 13.38 -0.87
N TRP A 274 2.98 12.11 -0.65
CA TRP A 274 2.11 11.39 -1.58
C TRP A 274 0.66 11.90 -1.54
N ASP A 275 0.05 12.06 -2.70
CA ASP A 275 -1.38 12.32 -2.85
C ASP A 275 -2.19 11.02 -2.69
N VAL A 276 -2.70 10.81 -1.47
CA VAL A 276 -3.48 9.60 -1.12
C VAL A 276 -5.00 9.87 -1.17
N ALA A 277 -5.69 9.18 -2.08
CA ALA A 277 -7.15 9.20 -2.17
C ALA A 277 -7.81 8.66 -0.89
N ALA A 278 -8.94 9.25 -0.53
CA ALA A 278 -9.77 8.75 0.57
C ALA A 278 -10.31 7.35 0.27
N VAL A 279 -10.47 6.53 1.31
CA VAL A 279 -11.19 5.26 1.17
C VAL A 279 -12.64 5.58 0.79
N PRO A 280 -13.19 4.98 -0.27
CA PRO A 280 -14.61 5.14 -0.57
C PRO A 280 -15.43 4.75 0.66
N PRO A 281 -16.45 5.52 1.05
CA PRO A 281 -17.33 5.10 2.14
C PRO A 281 -17.91 3.72 1.80
N PRO A 282 -18.11 2.82 2.79
CA PRO A 282 -18.76 1.55 2.56
C PRO A 282 -20.04 1.83 1.78
N THR A 283 -20.24 1.13 0.66
CA THR A 283 -21.50 1.24 -0.08
C THR A 283 -22.59 0.85 0.89
N ALA A 284 -23.41 1.82 1.31
CA ALA A 284 -24.57 1.54 2.13
C ALA A 284 -25.42 0.57 1.32
N VAL A 285 -25.44 -0.71 1.71
CA VAL A 285 -26.34 -1.69 1.11
C VAL A 285 -27.73 -1.09 1.26
N PRO A 286 -28.44 -0.73 0.18
CA PRO A 286 -29.77 -0.18 0.28
C PRO A 286 -30.59 -1.25 0.97
N VAL A 287 -30.98 -1.02 2.23
CA VAL A 287 -31.92 -1.92 2.90
C VAL A 287 -33.17 -1.86 2.01
N PRO A 288 -33.58 -2.98 1.37
CA PRO A 288 -34.76 -2.92 0.51
C PRO A 288 -35.91 -2.41 1.37
N GLY A 289 -36.57 -1.31 0.97
CA GLY A 289 -37.65 -0.67 1.73
C GLY A 289 -38.82 -1.61 2.07
N GLN A 290 -38.82 -2.82 1.51
CA GLN A 290 -39.73 -3.91 1.82
C GLN A 290 -39.45 -4.57 3.19
N ALA A 291 -38.22 -4.52 3.71
CA ALA A 291 -37.87 -5.13 5.00
C ALA A 291 -38.46 -4.36 6.20
N LEU A 292 -38.69 -3.05 6.07
CA LEU A 292 -39.35 -2.22 7.09
C LEU A 292 -40.88 -2.39 7.08
N SER A 293 -41.47 -2.80 5.96
CA SER A 293 -42.92 -2.99 5.85
C SER A 293 -43.38 -4.38 6.34
N PHE A 294 -42.55 -5.42 6.27
CA PHE A 294 -42.89 -6.72 6.88
C PHE A 294 -42.86 -6.71 8.41
N LEU A 295 -41.97 -5.93 9.04
CA LEU A 295 -41.92 -5.81 10.50
C LEU A 295 -43.14 -5.03 11.05
N ALA A 296 -43.60 -4.01 10.33
CA ALA A 296 -44.79 -3.24 10.70
C ALA A 296 -46.10 -4.05 10.56
N VAL A 297 -46.20 -4.91 9.53
CA VAL A 297 -47.39 -5.77 9.33
C VAL A 297 -47.46 -6.90 10.37
N ILE A 298 -46.33 -7.49 10.76
CA ILE A 298 -46.29 -8.51 11.82
C ILE A 298 -46.66 -7.90 13.19
N MET A 299 -46.17 -6.71 13.52
CA MET A 299 -46.53 -6.03 14.77
C MET A 299 -48.01 -5.59 14.81
N ALA A 300 -48.58 -5.18 13.67
CA ALA A 300 -50.01 -4.83 13.57
C ALA A 300 -50.93 -6.07 13.67
N TRP A 301 -50.49 -7.23 13.16
CA TRP A 301 -51.24 -8.49 13.26
C TRP A 301 -51.22 -9.09 14.67
N VAL A 302 -50.06 -9.06 15.35
CA VAL A 302 -49.93 -9.49 16.75
C VAL A 302 -50.72 -8.56 17.69
N GLY A 303 -50.68 -7.24 17.47
CA GLY A 303 -51.44 -6.26 18.26
C GLY A 303 -52.95 -6.44 18.17
N ARG A 304 -53.50 -6.71 16.97
CA ARG A 304 -54.96 -6.93 16.80
C ARG A 304 -55.46 -8.24 17.41
N ASN A 305 -54.63 -9.28 17.49
CA ASN A 305 -55.01 -10.57 18.07
C ASN A 305 -54.91 -10.60 19.61
N LEU A 306 -54.14 -9.70 20.22
CA LEU A 306 -54.08 -9.54 21.68
C LEU A 306 -55.25 -8.73 22.25
N ILE A 307 -55.81 -7.79 21.48
CA ILE A 307 -56.97 -6.99 21.91
C ILE A 307 -58.27 -7.80 21.88
N ARG A 308 -58.43 -8.72 20.92
CA ARG A 308 -59.65 -9.57 20.81
C ARG A 308 -59.76 -10.72 21.83
N ARG A 309 -58.76 -10.92 22.70
CA ARG A 309 -58.80 -11.96 23.75
C ARG A 309 -59.14 -11.41 25.15
N ARG A 310 -59.56 -10.14 25.24
CA ARG A 310 -59.88 -9.47 26.50
C ARG A 310 -61.33 -9.01 26.64
N ASP A 311 -62.22 -9.41 25.73
CA ASP A 311 -63.67 -9.24 25.85
C ASP A 311 -64.35 -10.61 25.96
#